data_AF-A0AAV3ZHY6-F1
#
_entry.id   AF-A0AAV3ZHY6-F1
#
_cell.length_a   1.000
_cell.length_b   1.000
_cell.length_c   1.000
_cell.angle_alpha   90.00
_cell.angle_beta   90.00
_cell.angle_gamma   90.00
#
_symmetry.space_group_name_H-M   'P 1'
#
loop_
_entity.id
_entity.type
_entity.pdbx_description
1 polymer ?
#
loop_
_entity_poly.entity_id
_entity_poly.type
_entity_poly.pdbx_seq_one_letter_code
_entity_poly.pdbx_strand_id
1 'polypeptide(L)'
;MLMSSFSDYDAFDSELIKGAVLVSGVFDVRPLTKTSTNDSLKLTEEEAWRLSPMSLVDDIAIQSRHRHIIIAVGEYDPPEFRRQSGEMEK
;
A
#
# COMPACT_ATOMS: atom_id res chain seq x y z
N MET A 1 -13.88 6.02 23.37
CA MET A 1 -13.02 5.53 22.27
C MET A 1 -13.39 4.07 22.07
N LEU A 2 -14.17 3.75 21.04
CA LEU A 2 -14.59 2.37 20.77
C LEU A 2 -13.39 1.61 20.19
N MET A 3 -12.64 0.90 21.04
CA MET A 3 -11.76 -0.16 20.59
C MET A 3 -12.62 -1.42 20.47
N SER A 4 -13.16 -1.69 19.27
CA SER A 4 -13.72 -3.01 19.00
C SER A 4 -12.56 -4.00 18.96
N SER A 5 -12.44 -4.80 20.03
CA SER A 5 -11.64 -6.02 20.03
C SER A 5 -12.19 -6.94 18.95
N PHE A 6 -11.46 -7.12 17.85
CA PHE A 6 -11.77 -8.17 16.88
C PHE A 6 -11.56 -9.51 17.58
N SER A 7 -12.61 -10.32 17.69
CA SER A 7 -12.55 -11.64 18.31
C SER A 7 -12.09 -12.66 17.25
N ASP A 8 -11.51 -13.79 17.65
CA ASP A 8 -11.12 -14.87 16.71
C ASP A 8 -12.31 -15.45 15.90
N TYR A 9 -13.55 -15.10 16.27
CA TYR A 9 -14.77 -15.37 15.51
C TYR A 9 -15.03 -14.41 14.34
N ASP A 10 -14.34 -13.26 14.30
CA ASP A 10 -14.31 -12.35 13.15
C ASP A 10 -13.28 -12.83 12.11
N ALA A 11 -13.25 -14.13 11.83
CA ALA A 11 -12.45 -14.67 10.74
C ALA A 11 -12.87 -13.92 9.47
N PHE A 12 -12.02 -12.98 9.05
CA PHE A 12 -12.33 -12.03 8.00
C PHE A 12 -12.54 -12.84 6.74
N ASP A 13 -13.80 -13.01 6.33
CA ASP A 13 -14.10 -13.72 5.10
C ASP A 13 -13.56 -12.88 3.95
N SER A 14 -12.41 -13.31 3.44
CA SER A 14 -11.68 -12.58 2.41
C SER A 14 -12.48 -12.50 1.09
N GLU A 15 -13.55 -13.30 0.96
CA GLU A 15 -14.53 -13.24 -0.13
C GLU A 15 -15.41 -11.99 -0.06
N LEU A 16 -15.55 -11.32 1.10
CA LEU A 16 -16.33 -10.09 1.22
C LEU A 16 -15.68 -8.93 0.43
N ILE A 17 -14.36 -8.94 0.28
CA ILE A 17 -13.64 -7.92 -0.48
C ILE A 17 -13.63 -8.30 -1.96
N LYS A 18 -14.47 -7.64 -2.75
CA LYS A 18 -14.59 -7.87 -4.21
C LYS A 18 -13.53 -7.14 -5.04
N GLY A 19 -12.87 -6.14 -4.45
CA GLY A 19 -11.90 -5.31 -5.16
C GLY A 19 -11.41 -4.14 -4.33
N ALA A 20 -10.48 -3.37 -4.90
CA ALA A 20 -9.95 -2.15 -4.31
C ALA A 20 -9.57 -1.14 -5.40
N VAL A 21 -9.63 0.14 -5.05
CA VAL A 21 -9.08 1.23 -5.87
C VAL A 21 -7.98 1.91 -5.08
N LEU A 22 -6.75 1.85 -5.58
CA LEU A 22 -5.56 2.45 -4.98
C LEU A 22 -5.35 3.81 -5.63
N VAL A 23 -5.76 4.88 -4.96
CA VAL A 23 -5.73 6.25 -5.49
C VAL A 23 -4.50 6.98 -4.97
N SER A 24 -3.61 7.39 -5.87
CA SER A 24 -2.39 8.17 -5.60
C SER A 24 -1.60 7.61 -4.41
N GLY A 25 -1.37 6.30 -4.45
CA GLY A 25 -0.69 5.56 -3.39
C GLY A 25 0.83 5.79 -3.38
N VAL A 26 1.43 5.55 -2.22
CA VAL A 26 2.88 5.38 -2.06
C VAL A 26 3.14 3.90 -1.83
N PHE A 27 3.80 3.26 -2.79
CA PHE A 27 4.09 1.82 -2.81
C PHE A 27 5.55 1.52 -2.46
N ASP A 28 6.45 2.50 -2.62
CA ASP A 28 7.83 2.49 -2.12
C ASP A 28 8.01 3.67 -1.16
N VAL A 29 8.21 3.37 0.12
CA VAL A 29 8.34 4.39 1.17
C VAL A 29 9.79 4.78 1.44
N ARG A 30 10.79 4.17 0.78
CA ARG A 30 12.20 4.55 0.93
C ARG A 30 12.47 6.03 0.62
N PRO A 31 11.84 6.67 -0.39
CA PRO A 31 12.05 8.11 -0.63
C PRO A 31 11.66 8.97 0.58
N LEU A 32 10.70 8.52 1.40
CA LEU A 32 10.21 9.28 2.56
C LEU A 32 11.28 9.40 3.65
N THR A 33 12.24 8.47 3.73
CA THR A 33 13.32 8.51 4.74
C THR A 33 14.21 9.75 4.61
N LYS A 34 14.20 10.38 3.42
CA LYS A 34 14.96 11.58 3.07
C LYS A 34 14.14 12.87 3.21
N THR A 35 12.93 12.79 3.76
CA THR A 35 12.02 13.92 3.94
C THR A 35 11.73 14.16 5.41
N SER A 36 11.21 15.35 5.75
CA SER A 36 10.77 15.66 7.12
C SER A 36 9.67 14.74 7.65
N THR A 37 8.98 14.00 6.77
CA THR A 37 8.01 12.97 7.18
C THR A 37 8.67 11.90 8.07
N ASN A 38 9.95 11.60 7.84
CA ASN A 38 10.67 10.59 8.61
C ASN A 38 11.07 11.06 10.02
N ASP A 39 10.94 12.35 10.36
CA ASP A 39 11.24 12.83 11.71
C ASP A 39 10.35 12.15 12.75
N SER A 40 9.10 11.85 12.37
CA SER A 40 8.13 11.11 13.19
C SER A 40 8.29 9.59 13.07
N LEU A 41 8.56 9.08 11.86
CA LEU A 41 8.56 7.63 11.58
C LEU A 41 9.88 6.95 11.97
N LYS A 42 11.00 7.68 11.88
CA LYS A 42 12.36 7.24 12.25
C LYS A 42 12.79 5.92 11.59
N LEU A 43 12.34 5.70 10.36
CA LEU A 43 12.62 4.49 9.61
C LEU A 43 14.05 4.51 9.08
N THR A 44 14.73 3.37 9.15
CA THR A 44 15.88 3.10 8.29
C THR A 44 15.43 2.79 6.86
N GLU A 45 16.36 2.79 5.90
CA GLU A 45 16.04 2.44 4.51
C GLU A 45 15.61 0.97 4.37
N GLU A 46 16.18 0.06 5.16
CA GLU A 46 15.78 -1.35 5.21
C GLU A 46 14.38 -1.53 5.77
N GLU A 47 14.04 -0.80 6.84
CA GLU A 47 12.69 -0.82 7.41
C GLU A 47 11.67 -0.24 6.44
N ALA A 48 12.02 0.86 5.78
CA ALA A 48 11.20 1.46 4.74
C ALA A 48 10.94 0.47 3.60
N TRP A 49 11.96 -0.29 3.16
CA TRP A 49 11.75 -1.32 2.15
C TRP A 49 10.79 -2.42 2.63
N ARG A 50 11.02 -2.95 3.83
CA ARG A 50 10.18 -4.01 4.42
C ARG A 50 8.71 -3.60 4.59
N LEU A 51 8.46 -2.31 4.82
CA LEU A 51 7.12 -1.75 4.97
C LEU A 51 6.51 -1.26 3.64
N SER A 52 7.26 -1.29 2.55
CA SER A 52 6.79 -0.88 1.23
C SER A 52 5.86 -1.94 0.64
N PRO A 53 4.64 -1.60 0.21
CA PRO A 53 3.77 -2.52 -0.54
C PRO A 53 4.47 -3.16 -1.74
N MET A 54 5.40 -2.44 -2.38
CA MET A 54 6.18 -2.93 -3.50
C MET A 54 7.08 -4.12 -3.15
N SER A 55 7.44 -4.31 -1.87
CA SER A 55 8.18 -5.49 -1.41
C SER A 55 7.32 -6.77 -1.37
N LEU A 56 6.00 -6.63 -1.46
CA LEU A 56 4.99 -7.69 -1.35
C LEU A 56 4.18 -7.83 -2.64
N VAL A 57 4.63 -7.27 -3.76
CA VAL A 57 3.84 -7.18 -5.00
C VAL A 57 3.39 -8.55 -5.51
N ASP A 58 4.26 -9.56 -5.45
CA ASP A 58 3.95 -10.93 -5.87
C ASP A 58 2.85 -11.55 -5.00
N ASP A 59 2.95 -11.38 -3.68
CA ASP A 59 1.94 -11.86 -2.74
C ASP A 59 0.60 -11.15 -2.95
N ILE A 60 0.63 -9.83 -3.16
CA ILE A 60 -0.56 -9.03 -3.46
C ILE A 60 -1.23 -9.58 -4.72
N ALA A 61 -0.47 -9.80 -5.80
CA ALA A 61 -0.99 -10.32 -7.06
C ALA A 61 -1.63 -11.72 -6.90
N ILE A 62 -0.98 -12.63 -6.15
CA ILE A 62 -1.51 -13.98 -5.89
C ILE A 62 -2.81 -13.93 -5.08
N GLN A 63 -2.84 -13.10 -4.04
CA GLN A 63 -3.99 -12.98 -3.13
C GLN A 63 -5.14 -12.19 -3.74
N SER A 64 -4.87 -11.30 -4.70
CA SER A 64 -5.88 -10.49 -5.40
C SER A 64 -6.30 -11.06 -6.76
N ARG A 65 -5.85 -12.25 -7.16
CA ARG A 65 -6.10 -12.83 -8.50
C ARG A 65 -7.57 -12.90 -8.94
N HIS A 66 -8.50 -12.94 -7.99
CA HIS A 66 -9.96 -12.99 -8.24
C HIS A 66 -10.67 -11.69 -7.88
N ARG A 67 -9.92 -10.61 -7.61
CA ARG A 67 -10.44 -9.30 -7.21
C ARG A 67 -10.12 -8.27 -8.29
N HIS A 68 -11.01 -7.28 -8.41
CA HIS A 68 -10.75 -6.13 -9.27
C HIS A 68 -9.91 -5.09 -8.53
N ILE A 69 -8.64 -4.95 -8.93
CA ILE A 69 -7.75 -3.92 -8.40
C ILE A 69 -7.55 -2.86 -9.47
N ILE A 70 -7.82 -1.61 -9.12
CA ILE A 70 -7.59 -0.44 -9.98
C ILE A 70 -6.53 0.41 -9.32
N ILE A 71 -5.49 0.79 -10.06
CA ILE A 71 -4.51 1.78 -9.61
C ILE A 71 -4.83 3.07 -10.36
N ALA A 72 -5.13 4.13 -9.61
CA ALA A 72 -5.46 5.44 -10.15
C ALA A 72 -4.46 6.47 -9.63
N VAL A 73 -4.07 7.41 -10.48
CA VAL A 73 -3.20 8.53 -10.11
C VAL A 73 -3.71 9.80 -10.77
N GLY A 74 -3.67 10.92 -10.03
CA GLY A 74 -4.05 12.21 -10.58
C GLY A 74 -3.08 12.66 -11.66
N GLU A 75 -3.60 13.22 -12.76
CA GLU A 75 -2.77 13.74 -13.86
C GLU A 75 -1.76 14.79 -13.35
N TYR A 76 -2.20 15.63 -12.41
CA TYR A 76 -1.41 16.73 -11.83
C TYR A 76 -0.79 16.39 -10.46
N ASP A 77 -0.84 15.14 -10.01
CA ASP A 77 -0.14 14.74 -8.79
C ASP A 77 1.38 14.86 -8.95
N PRO A 78 2.12 14.97 -7.82
CA PRO A 78 3.58 14.98 -7.86
C PRO A 78 4.13 13.80 -8.68
N PRO A 79 5.24 13.98 -9.43
CA PRO A 79 5.80 12.96 -10.32
C PRO A 79 6.03 11.61 -9.64
N GLU A 80 6.35 11.63 -8.35
CA GLU A 80 6.63 10.43 -7.56
C GLU A 80 5.41 9.49 -7.45
N PHE A 81 4.20 10.04 -7.30
CA PHE A 81 2.98 9.22 -7.29
C PHE A 81 2.77 8.53 -8.64
N ARG A 82 2.97 9.24 -9.75
CA ARG A 82 2.84 8.67 -11.10
C ARG A 82 3.87 7.59 -11.36
N ARG A 83 5.13 7.82 -10.96
CA ARG A 83 6.21 6.83 -11.06
C ARG A 83 5.85 5.56 -10.30
N GLN A 84 5.47 5.69 -9.04
CA GLN A 84 5.17 4.53 -8.19
C GLN A 84 3.90 3.79 -8.62
N SER A 85 2.84 4.50 -9.02
CA SER A 85 1.64 3.87 -9.59
C SER A 85 1.95 3.06 -10.84
N GLY A 86 2.80 3.58 -11.74
CA GLY A 86 3.21 2.84 -12.94
C GLY A 86 4.18 1.69 -12.68
N GLU A 87 4.84 1.65 -11.52
CA GLU A 87 5.66 0.51 -11.09
C GLU A 87 4.78 -0.59 -10.46
N MET A 88 3.74 -0.21 -9.72
CA MET A 88 2.79 -1.13 -9.09
C MET A 88 1.82 -1.78 -10.08
N GLU A 89 1.57 -1.14 -11.23
CA GLU A 89 0.71 -1.70 -12.29
C GLU A 89 1.37 -2.83 -13.10
N LYS A 90 2.69 -2.99 -13.02
CA LYS A 90 3.45 -4.00 -13.76
C LYS A 90 3.43 -5.36 -13.08
#